data_AF-A0A7S3AV20-F1
#
_entry.id   AF-A0A7S3AV20-F1
#
_cell.length_a   1.000
_cell.length_b   1.000
_cell.length_c   1.000
_cell.angle_alpha   90.00
_cell.angle_beta   90.00
_cell.angle_gamma   90.00
#
_symmetry.space_group_name_H-M   'P 1'
#
loop_
_entity.id
_entity.type
_entity.pdbx_description
1 polymer ?
#
loop_
_entity_poly.entity_id
_entity_poly.type
_entity_poly.pdbx_seq_one_letter_code
_entity_poly.pdbx_strand_id
1 'polypeptide(L)'
;KRQMSSDGEDQKLLSNQSPKAMSFAARWSISDWFCTLLLTAFGLWLDRAPPFMRYLPPQEHDPNIAYPHTPNALQRVPVPLLFRLCFTLPLAVMVLLLALLPTKLPKRILVNEAVLGLISSLSFTLLVICIIKNSVGRLRPDFLDRRHSPIAP
;
A
#
# COMPACT_ATOMS: atom_id res chain seq x y z
N LYS A 1 2.65 -38.36 -32.90
CA LYS A 1 1.47 -37.84 -33.63
C LYS A 1 0.27 -37.48 -32.73
N ARG A 2 0.03 -38.15 -31.59
CA ARG A 2 -1.11 -37.84 -30.69
C ARG A 2 -0.96 -36.53 -29.90
N GLN A 3 0.25 -36.17 -29.44
CA GLN A 3 0.46 -34.94 -28.66
C GLN A 3 0.22 -33.65 -29.46
N MET A 4 0.60 -33.64 -30.75
CA MET A 4 0.46 -32.46 -31.62
C MET A 4 -1.01 -32.13 -31.93
N SER A 5 -1.94 -33.08 -31.73
CA SER A 5 -3.38 -32.86 -31.85
C SER A 5 -3.98 -32.28 -30.57
N SER A 6 -3.43 -32.62 -29.39
CA SER A 6 -3.91 -32.12 -28.10
C SER A 6 -3.60 -30.63 -27.94
N ASP A 7 -2.37 -30.22 -28.27
CA ASP A 7 -1.95 -28.81 -28.17
C ASP A 7 -2.81 -27.88 -29.05
N GLY A 8 -3.29 -28.38 -30.20
CA GLY A 8 -4.16 -27.63 -31.11
C GLY A 8 -5.61 -27.52 -30.63
N GLU A 9 -6.13 -28.51 -29.90
CA GLU A 9 -7.45 -28.43 -29.26
C GLU A 9 -7.40 -27.55 -28.02
N ASP A 10 -6.35 -27.65 -27.20
CA ASP A 10 -6.13 -26.79 -26.04
C ASP A 10 -5.98 -25.32 -26.48
N GLN A 11 -5.26 -25.04 -27.58
CA GLN A 11 -5.21 -23.69 -28.16
C GLN A 11 -6.58 -23.18 -28.61
N LYS A 12 -7.42 -24.04 -29.19
CA LYS A 12 -8.79 -23.70 -29.61
C LYS A 12 -9.74 -23.51 -28.43
N LEU A 13 -9.55 -24.25 -27.34
CA LEU A 13 -10.32 -24.09 -26.10
C LEU A 13 -9.91 -22.82 -25.34
N LEU A 14 -8.62 -22.47 -25.37
CA LEU A 14 -8.10 -21.22 -24.82
C LEU A 14 -8.53 -20.00 -25.66
N SER A 15 -8.62 -20.13 -26.98
CA SER A 15 -9.13 -19.05 -27.85
C SER A 15 -10.66 -18.91 -27.79
N ASN A 16 -11.39 -19.98 -27.44
CA ASN A 16 -12.83 -19.98 -27.22
C ASN A 16 -13.21 -19.75 -25.74
N GLN A 17 -12.34 -19.10 -24.96
CA GLN A 17 -12.72 -18.48 -23.69
C GLN A 17 -13.75 -17.38 -23.98
N SER A 18 -15.01 -17.72 -23.75
CA SER A 18 -16.20 -16.92 -24.05
C SER A 18 -16.05 -15.44 -23.66
N PRO A 19 -16.42 -14.49 -24.54
CA PRO A 19 -16.39 -13.05 -24.23
C PRO A 19 -17.22 -12.69 -22.98
N LYS A 20 -18.16 -13.55 -22.58
CA LYS A 20 -18.95 -13.40 -21.36
C LYS A 20 -18.13 -13.61 -20.09
N ALA A 21 -17.18 -14.56 -20.07
CA ALA A 21 -16.31 -14.79 -18.91
C ALA A 21 -15.34 -13.62 -18.70
N MET A 22 -14.83 -13.06 -19.80
CA MET A 22 -13.97 -11.87 -19.78
C MET A 22 -14.75 -10.61 -19.34
N SER A 23 -15.99 -10.45 -19.81
CA SER A 23 -16.89 -9.38 -19.36
C SER A 23 -17.20 -9.45 -17.86
N PHE A 24 -17.41 -10.66 -17.33
CA PHE A 24 -17.63 -10.85 -15.91
C PHE A 24 -16.38 -10.48 -15.12
N ALA A 25 -15.22 -11.08 -15.41
CA ALA A 25 -13.96 -10.80 -14.72
C ALA A 25 -13.60 -9.29 -14.72
N ALA A 26 -13.81 -8.60 -15.86
CA ALA A 26 -13.61 -7.16 -15.94
C ALA A 26 -14.54 -6.37 -14.99
N ARG A 27 -15.81 -6.77 -14.86
CA ARG A 27 -16.78 -6.12 -13.95
C ARG A 27 -16.38 -6.29 -12.48
N TRP A 28 -15.88 -7.46 -12.08
CA TRP A 28 -15.39 -7.69 -10.72
C TRP A 28 -14.14 -6.84 -10.43
N SER A 29 -13.19 -6.84 -11.36
CA SER A 29 -11.95 -6.06 -11.22
C SER A 29 -12.22 -4.56 -11.05
N ILE A 30 -13.21 -4.00 -11.77
CA ILE A 30 -13.61 -2.59 -11.62
C ILE A 30 -14.17 -2.31 -10.22
N SER A 31 -14.98 -3.22 -9.67
CA SER A 31 -15.51 -3.09 -8.30
C SER A 31 -14.38 -3.11 -7.26
N ASP A 32 -13.38 -3.97 -7.45
CA ASP A 32 -12.25 -4.07 -6.54
C ASP A 32 -11.34 -2.84 -6.60
N TRP A 33 -11.14 -2.28 -7.80
CA TRP A 33 -10.46 -0.99 -7.97
C TRP A 33 -11.20 0.13 -7.25
N PHE A 34 -12.52 0.20 -7.40
CA PHE A 34 -13.34 1.20 -6.71
C PHE A 34 -13.23 1.08 -5.19
N CYS A 35 -13.34 -0.15 -4.66
CA CYS A 35 -13.17 -0.43 -3.23
C CYS A 35 -11.77 -0.01 -2.74
N THR A 36 -10.72 -0.35 -3.49
CA THR A 36 -9.33 -0.01 -3.16
C THR A 36 -9.09 1.51 -3.14
N LEU A 37 -9.63 2.24 -4.12
CA LEU A 37 -9.53 3.70 -4.17
C LEU A 37 -10.28 4.36 -3.00
N LEU A 38 -11.47 3.85 -2.66
CA LEU A 38 -12.24 4.33 -1.52
C LEU A 38 -11.49 4.11 -0.20
N LEU A 39 -10.90 2.91 -0.03
CA LEU A 39 -10.10 2.57 1.15
C LEU A 39 -8.88 3.49 1.29
N THR A 40 -8.20 3.75 0.17
CA THR A 40 -7.06 4.68 0.12
C THR A 40 -7.48 6.10 0.48
N ALA A 41 -8.57 6.59 -0.11
CA ALA A 41 -9.10 7.93 0.16
C ALA A 41 -9.48 8.09 1.64
N PHE A 42 -10.10 7.07 2.23
CA PHE A 42 -10.46 7.06 3.66
C PHE A 42 -9.21 7.04 4.55
N GLY A 43 -8.19 6.26 4.21
CA GLY A 43 -6.91 6.26 4.93
C GLY A 43 -6.21 7.62 4.88
N LEU A 44 -6.16 8.27 3.71
CA LEU A 44 -5.59 9.61 3.56
C LEU A 44 -6.40 10.70 4.27
N TRP A 45 -7.73 10.56 4.28
CA TRP A 45 -8.60 11.44 5.04
C TRP A 45 -8.34 11.32 6.55
N LEU A 46 -8.19 10.08 7.05
CA LEU A 46 -7.83 9.84 8.45
C LEU A 46 -6.44 10.36 8.81
N ASP A 47 -5.45 10.29 7.91
CA ASP A 47 -4.11 10.83 8.17
C ASP A 47 -4.12 12.38 8.27
N ARG A 48 -5.10 13.03 7.64
CA ARG A 48 -5.34 14.48 7.72
C ARG A 48 -6.23 14.88 8.90
N ALA A 49 -6.98 13.94 9.49
CA ALA A 49 -7.88 14.22 10.58
C ALA A 49 -7.09 14.63 11.85
N PRO A 50 -7.56 15.64 12.59
CA PRO A 50 -6.90 16.06 13.82
C PRO A 50 -6.90 14.91 14.84
N PRO A 51 -5.78 14.68 15.56
CA PRO A 51 -5.71 13.62 16.56
C PRO A 51 -6.71 13.88 17.69
N PHE A 52 -7.20 12.82 18.32
CA PHE A 52 -8.01 12.93 19.53
C PHE A 52 -7.28 13.75 20.60
N MET A 53 -7.88 14.89 20.97
CA MET A 53 -7.35 15.76 22.01
C MET A 53 -7.56 15.09 23.37
N ARG A 54 -6.48 14.61 23.98
CA ARG A 54 -6.48 14.19 25.39
C ARG A 54 -5.94 15.34 26.23
N TYR A 55 -6.52 15.58 27.41
CA TYR A 55 -5.87 16.42 28.42
C TYR A 55 -4.56 15.73 28.84
N LEU A 56 -3.46 16.26 28.32
CA LEU A 56 -2.09 15.86 28.65
C LEU A 56 -1.75 16.54 29.98
N PRO A 57 -1.64 15.83 31.13
CA PRO A 57 -0.92 16.38 32.29
C PRO A 57 0.54 16.69 31.87
N PRO A 58 1.36 17.41 32.67
CA PRO A 58 2.69 17.84 32.25
C PRO A 58 3.59 16.62 31.93
N GLN A 59 3.58 16.18 30.67
CA GLN A 59 4.36 15.04 30.15
C GLN A 59 5.82 15.43 29.87
N GLU A 60 6.26 16.57 30.41
CA GLU A 60 7.64 17.04 30.40
C GLU A 60 8.56 16.15 31.25
N HIS A 61 8.01 15.31 32.13
CA HIS A 61 8.77 14.41 33.00
C HIS A 61 8.84 12.95 32.51
N ASP A 62 8.34 12.64 31.31
CA ASP A 62 8.36 11.27 30.79
C ASP A 62 9.74 10.98 30.12
N PRO A 63 10.59 10.11 30.68
CA PRO A 63 11.96 9.89 30.20
C PRO A 63 12.04 9.30 28.78
N ASN A 64 10.93 8.78 28.24
CA ASN A 64 10.84 8.32 26.85
C ASN A 64 10.68 9.45 25.81
N ILE A 65 10.31 10.67 26.25
CA ILE A 65 10.04 11.81 25.36
C ILE A 65 11.25 12.77 25.28
N ALA A 66 12.16 12.70 26.24
CA ALA A 66 13.31 13.60 26.36
C ALA A 66 14.48 13.30 25.39
N TYR A 67 14.33 12.34 24.48
CA TYR A 67 15.41 12.01 23.54
C TYR A 67 15.52 13.09 22.45
N PRO A 68 16.72 13.67 22.21
CA PRO A 68 16.89 14.76 21.26
C PRO A 68 16.49 14.30 19.85
N HIS A 69 15.63 15.11 19.23
CA HIS A 69 15.14 14.83 17.89
C HIS A 69 16.30 14.92 16.90
N THR A 70 16.46 13.90 16.06
CA THR A 70 17.48 13.92 15.01
C THR A 70 16.93 14.71 13.84
N PRO A 71 17.55 15.85 13.45
CA PRO A 71 17.02 16.68 12.38
C PRO A 71 16.80 15.84 11.11
N ASN A 72 15.73 16.14 10.38
CA ASN A 72 15.33 15.41 9.15
C ASN A 72 16.48 15.27 8.12
N ALA A 73 17.50 16.14 8.18
CA ALA A 73 18.70 16.08 7.35
C ALA A 73 19.70 14.97 7.71
N LEU A 74 19.70 14.49 8.97
CA LEU A 74 20.51 13.37 9.45
C LEU A 74 19.76 12.03 9.41
N GLN A 75 18.50 12.03 8.95
CA GLN A 75 17.70 10.82 8.87
C GLN A 75 18.22 9.90 7.75
N ARG A 76 18.73 8.73 8.13
CA ARG A 76 19.34 7.75 7.21
C ARG A 76 18.43 7.29 6.07
N VAL A 77 17.11 7.36 6.26
CA VAL A 77 16.10 7.01 5.25
C VAL A 77 14.93 8.00 5.33
N PRO A 78 14.79 8.92 4.37
CA PRO A 78 13.64 9.81 4.33
C PRO A 78 12.37 9.04 3.92
N VAL A 79 11.23 9.44 4.46
CA VAL A 79 9.89 8.84 4.18
C VAL A 79 9.64 8.55 2.68
N PRO A 80 9.92 9.47 1.72
CA PRO A 80 9.72 9.17 0.29
C PRO A 80 10.63 8.07 -0.27
N LEU A 81 11.81 7.83 0.32
CA LEU A 81 12.68 6.74 -0.09
C LEU A 81 12.14 5.40 0.42
N LEU A 82 11.61 5.37 1.65
CA LEU A 82 10.94 4.20 2.21
C LEU A 82 9.75 3.76 1.34
N PHE A 83 8.87 4.70 0.97
CA PHE A 83 7.72 4.40 0.11
C PHE A 83 8.14 3.85 -1.25
N ARG A 84 9.19 4.43 -1.86
CA ARG A 84 9.72 3.93 -3.13
C ARG A 84 10.20 2.48 -2.99
N LEU A 85 11.03 2.18 -1.99
CA LEU A 85 11.54 0.82 -1.79
C LEU A 85 10.42 -0.19 -1.52
N CYS A 86 9.46 0.15 -0.66
CA CYS A 86 8.31 -0.70 -0.35
C CYS A 86 7.38 -0.92 -1.54
N PHE A 87 7.38 -0.04 -2.54
CA PHE A 87 6.57 -0.23 -3.74
C PHE A 87 7.33 -0.93 -4.85
N THR A 88 8.56 -0.50 -5.14
CA THR A 88 9.34 -1.01 -6.28
C THR A 88 9.83 -2.43 -6.07
N LEU A 89 10.23 -2.80 -4.85
CA LEU A 89 10.76 -4.13 -4.56
C LEU A 89 9.69 -5.22 -4.73
N PRO A 90 8.51 -5.17 -4.07
CA PRO A 90 7.50 -6.20 -4.26
C PRO A 90 6.94 -6.20 -5.69
N LEU A 91 6.79 -5.04 -6.32
CA LEU A 91 6.36 -4.98 -7.72
C LEU A 91 7.35 -5.69 -8.64
N ALA A 92 8.66 -5.46 -8.47
CA ALA A 92 9.70 -6.12 -9.25
C ALA A 92 9.68 -7.64 -9.04
N VAL A 93 9.52 -8.10 -7.79
CA VAL A 93 9.41 -9.54 -7.47
C VAL A 93 8.18 -10.16 -8.13
N MET A 94 7.01 -9.51 -8.04
CA MET A 94 5.78 -10.01 -8.65
C MET A 94 5.89 -10.11 -10.17
N VAL A 95 6.46 -9.09 -10.84
CA VAL A 95 6.68 -9.11 -12.30
C VAL A 95 7.67 -10.21 -12.69
N LEU A 96 8.74 -10.38 -11.93
CA LEU A 96 9.74 -11.42 -12.17
C LEU A 96 9.14 -12.83 -12.04
N LEU A 97 8.35 -13.07 -10.99
CA LEU A 97 7.65 -14.34 -10.80
C LEU A 97 6.67 -14.64 -11.94
N LEU A 98 5.93 -13.63 -12.40
CA LEU A 98 5.03 -13.78 -13.54
C LEU A 98 5.73 -14.02 -14.88
N ALA A 99 6.96 -13.51 -15.01
CA ALA A 99 7.78 -13.75 -16.20
C ALA A 99 8.35 -15.18 -16.21
N LEU A 100 8.70 -15.72 -15.04
CA LEU A 100 9.34 -17.03 -14.87
C LEU A 100 8.33 -18.19 -14.87
N LEU A 101 7.10 -18.00 -14.36
CA LEU A 101 6.12 -19.08 -14.26
C LEU A 101 5.35 -19.27 -15.58
N PRO A 102 5.27 -20.51 -16.11
CA PRO A 102 4.42 -20.82 -17.25
C PRO A 102 2.94 -20.81 -16.81
N THR A 103 2.22 -19.74 -17.15
CA THR A 103 0.81 -19.57 -16.77
C THR A 103 -0.12 -19.83 -17.95
N LYS A 104 -1.20 -20.58 -17.70
CA LYS A 104 -2.25 -20.88 -18.70
C LYS A 104 -3.17 -19.69 -18.98
N LEU A 105 -3.17 -18.69 -18.09
CA LEU A 105 -3.99 -17.48 -18.21
C LEU A 105 -3.25 -16.38 -18.98
N PRO A 106 -3.98 -15.47 -19.64
CA PRO A 106 -3.37 -14.33 -20.30
C PRO A 106 -2.63 -13.46 -19.28
N LYS A 107 -1.33 -13.23 -19.52
CA LYS A 107 -0.44 -12.49 -18.61
C LYS A 107 -1.00 -11.13 -18.17
N ARG A 108 -1.77 -10.45 -19.03
CA ARG A 108 -2.39 -9.14 -18.74
C ARG A 108 -3.34 -9.17 -17.55
N ILE A 109 -4.19 -10.20 -17.46
CA ILE A 109 -5.15 -10.33 -16.34
C ILE A 109 -4.39 -10.59 -15.05
N LEU A 110 -3.40 -11.48 -15.12
CA LEU A 110 -2.61 -11.87 -13.95
C LEU A 110 -1.77 -10.71 -13.39
N VAL A 111 -1.22 -9.85 -14.26
CA VAL A 111 -0.54 -8.61 -13.84
C VAL A 111 -1.52 -7.65 -13.16
N ASN A 112 -2.71 -7.45 -13.73
CA ASN A 112 -3.71 -6.56 -13.16
C ASN A 112 -4.14 -7.02 -11.75
N GLU A 113 -4.44 -8.30 -11.58
CA GLU A 113 -4.80 -8.87 -10.27
C GLU A 113 -3.65 -8.78 -9.26
N ALA A 114 -2.39 -9.01 -9.69
CA ALA A 114 -1.23 -8.87 -8.83
C ALA A 114 -1.01 -7.41 -8.36
N VAL A 115 -1.18 -6.44 -9.26
CA VAL A 115 -1.08 -5.01 -8.94
C VAL A 115 -2.22 -4.58 -8.02
N LEU A 116 -3.44 -5.04 -8.29
CA LEU A 116 -4.62 -4.74 -7.48
C LEU A 116 -4.47 -5.31 -6.06
N GLY A 117 -3.95 -6.54 -5.94
CA GLY A 117 -3.59 -7.14 -4.64
C GLY A 117 -2.52 -6.35 -3.88
N LEU A 118 -1.49 -5.85 -4.57
CA LEU A 118 -0.45 -5.02 -3.95
C LEU A 118 -1.01 -3.70 -3.41
N ILE A 119 -1.79 -2.99 -4.24
CA ILE A 119 -2.34 -1.68 -3.87
C ILE A 119 -3.39 -1.82 -2.78
N SER A 120 -4.27 -2.83 -2.84
CA SER A 120 -5.28 -3.07 -1.81
C SER A 120 -4.64 -3.39 -0.44
N SER A 121 -3.59 -4.21 -0.42
CA SER A 121 -2.82 -4.49 0.80
C SER A 121 -2.21 -3.21 1.40
N LEU A 122 -1.54 -2.38 0.58
CA LEU A 122 -0.98 -1.10 1.03
C LEU A 122 -2.04 -0.14 1.56
N SER A 123 -3.19 -0.08 0.88
CA SER A 123 -4.32 0.78 1.26
C SER A 123 -4.90 0.37 2.60
N PHE A 124 -5.06 -0.94 2.83
CA PHE A 124 -5.53 -1.47 4.10
C PHE A 124 -4.53 -1.21 5.22
N THR A 125 -3.24 -1.42 4.98
CA THR A 125 -2.19 -1.10 5.95
C THR A 125 -2.19 0.39 6.29
N LEU A 126 -2.34 1.29 5.32
CA LEU A 126 -2.46 2.74 5.56
C LEU A 126 -3.66 3.06 6.44
N LEU A 127 -4.83 2.50 6.14
CA LEU A 127 -6.04 2.69 6.93
C LEU A 127 -5.82 2.24 8.38
N VAL A 128 -5.31 1.02 8.59
CA VAL A 128 -5.06 0.46 9.93
C VAL A 128 -4.07 1.34 10.70
N ILE A 129 -2.98 1.77 10.07
CA ILE A 129 -2.01 2.68 10.68
C ILE A 129 -2.66 4.00 11.07
N CYS A 130 -3.49 4.59 10.21
CA CYS A 130 -4.14 5.88 10.50
C CYS A 130 -5.18 5.76 11.62
N ILE A 131 -5.92 4.66 11.67
CA ILE A 131 -6.82 4.35 12.80
C ILE A 131 -6.01 4.24 14.09
N ILE A 132 -4.94 3.44 14.11
CA ILE A 132 -4.12 3.27 15.32
C ILE A 132 -3.46 4.58 15.73
N LYS A 133 -2.91 5.35 14.78
CA LYS A 133 -2.33 6.68 15.02
C LYS A 133 -3.34 7.61 15.71
N ASN A 134 -4.56 7.66 15.20
CA ASN A 134 -5.59 8.52 15.76
C ASN A 134 -6.04 8.01 17.13
N SER A 135 -6.27 6.71 17.28
CA SER A 135 -6.73 6.09 18.54
C SER A 135 -5.71 6.15 19.68
N VAL A 136 -4.41 6.00 19.40
CA VAL A 136 -3.36 6.02 20.42
C VAL A 136 -3.02 7.45 20.85
N GLY A 137 -3.17 8.44 19.96
CA GLY A 137 -3.07 9.86 20.31
C GLY A 137 -1.74 10.29 20.95
N ARG A 138 -0.64 9.56 20.72
CA ARG A 138 0.67 9.89 21.29
C ARG A 138 1.22 11.18 20.66
N LEU A 139 1.58 12.13 21.52
CA LEU A 139 2.27 13.37 21.12
C LEU A 139 3.61 12.99 20.48
N ARG A 140 3.80 13.35 19.21
CA ARG A 140 5.12 13.19 18.56
C ARG A 140 6.12 14.18 19.17
N PRO A 141 7.36 13.76 19.45
CA PRO A 141 8.39 14.65 19.99
C PRO A 141 8.65 15.88 19.09
N ASP A 142 8.38 15.76 17.78
CA ASP A 142 8.36 16.89 16.81
C ASP A 142 7.50 18.10 17.26
N PHE A 143 6.41 17.86 17.99
CA PHE A 143 5.53 18.94 18.46
C PHE A 143 6.09 19.69 19.66
N LEU A 144 6.90 19.02 20.49
CA LEU A 144 7.60 19.65 21.61
C LEU A 144 8.79 20.46 21.11
N ASP A 145 9.53 19.93 20.15
CA ASP A 145 10.68 20.63 19.56
C ASP A 145 10.27 21.95 18.88
N ARG A 146 9.11 22.00 18.22
CA ARG A 146 8.56 23.27 17.70
C ARG A 146 8.17 24.29 18.78
N ARG A 147 7.85 23.86 20.00
CA ARG A 147 7.57 24.75 21.14
C ARG A 147 8.83 25.18 21.88
N HIS A 148 9.86 24.34 21.90
CA HIS A 148 11.12 24.61 22.60
C HIS A 148 12.21 25.21 21.71
N SER A 149 12.10 25.14 20.39
CA SER A 149 13.00 25.84 19.48
C SER A 149 12.78 27.35 19.68
N PRO A 150 13.75 28.08 20.27
CA PRO A 150 13.67 29.52 20.29
C PRO A 150 13.79 29.93 18.84
N ILE A 151 12.72 30.52 18.31
CA ILE A 151 12.79 31.33 17.11
C ILE A 151 13.93 32.32 17.37
N ALA A 152 15.09 32.05 16.77
CA ALA A 152 16.19 33.00 16.75
C ALA A 152 15.70 34.22 15.95
N PRO A 153 15.80 35.44 16.49
CA PRO A 153 15.75 36.64 15.66
C PRO A 153 16.89 36.65 14.64
#